data_AF-A0A947F5X2-F1
#
_entry.id   AF-A0A947F5X2-F1
#
_cell.length_a   1.000
_cell.length_b   1.000
_cell.length_c   1.000
_cell.angle_alpha   90.00
_cell.angle_beta   90.00
_cell.angle_gamma   90.00
#
_symmetry.space_group_name_H-M   'P 1'
#
loop_
_entity.id
_entity.type
_entity.pdbx_description
1 polymer ?
#
loop_
_entity_poly.entity_id
_entity_poly.type
_entity_poly.pdbx_seq_one_letter_code
_entity_poly.pdbx_strand_id
1 'polypeptide(L)'
;MAIISISRQIGSLGDEIAKSAADKLGYELIEKFQISEILAKHGFSASDVDKYDEKKPSLLQTLSTQKKIFAHLIRTAVYELAAKENVVIVGRGAQVILKDIPGTLHVRVIAPYAARVGRLMEQMGYENKKAQWLIRQSDRDSSGYIRTYFDANWDDSDLYDLVINTRTMTMSSGAIMILSAVETDEFKKSFHVTEKLRDLALTQKVKAVLLEVSGVEVVNLEVQKGTVNLLGSAISPEAKEECEKAISNIRGIAEVNNQLNVLPETLKRY
;
A
#
# COMPACT_ATOMS: atom_id res chain seq x y z
N MET A 1 -0.86 8.79 -19.10
CA MET A 1 -0.86 9.16 -17.67
C MET A 1 -0.92 7.85 -16.92
N ALA A 2 0.12 7.51 -16.18
CA ALA A 2 0.21 6.20 -15.53
C ALA A 2 0.56 6.35 -14.05
N ILE A 3 0.18 5.35 -13.27
CA ILE A 3 0.64 5.17 -11.89
C ILE A 3 1.63 4.01 -11.93
N ILE A 4 2.88 4.26 -11.56
CA ILE A 4 3.92 3.22 -11.64
C ILE A 4 4.24 2.76 -10.22
N SER A 5 4.12 1.46 -9.95
CA SER A 5 4.61 0.91 -8.68
C SER A 5 5.91 0.15 -8.91
N ILE A 6 6.93 0.38 -8.08
CA ILE A 6 8.22 -0.28 -8.19
C ILE A 6 8.52 -1.05 -6.90
N SER A 7 8.52 -2.39 -7.02
CA SER A 7 9.05 -3.31 -6.01
C SER A 7 10.52 -3.60 -6.34
N ARG A 8 11.40 -3.66 -5.33
CA ARG A 8 12.83 -3.84 -5.58
C ARG A 8 13.55 -4.58 -4.47
N GLN A 9 14.65 -5.19 -4.85
CA GLN A 9 15.63 -5.77 -3.94
C GLN A 9 16.69 -4.72 -3.56
N ILE A 10 17.15 -4.66 -2.31
CA ILE A 10 18.22 -3.72 -1.94
C ILE A 10 19.51 -3.99 -2.75
N GLY A 11 20.14 -2.96 -3.30
CA GLY A 11 21.32 -3.11 -4.19
C GLY A 11 20.99 -3.57 -5.61
N SER A 12 19.72 -3.61 -6.02
CA SER A 12 19.31 -3.97 -7.39
C SER A 12 19.33 -2.82 -8.39
N LEU A 13 19.75 -1.62 -8.01
CA LEU A 13 19.54 -0.36 -8.74
C LEU A 13 18.07 0.08 -8.84
N GLY A 14 17.19 -0.47 -7.99
CA GLY A 14 15.76 -0.22 -8.08
C GLY A 14 15.35 1.22 -7.71
N ASP A 15 15.97 1.80 -6.68
CA ASP A 15 15.66 3.17 -6.26
C ASP A 15 16.19 4.18 -7.30
N GLU A 16 17.36 3.89 -7.90
CA GLU A 16 17.97 4.70 -8.94
C GLU A 16 17.17 4.64 -10.26
N ILE A 17 16.69 3.45 -10.64
CA ILE A 17 15.80 3.29 -11.80
C ILE A 17 14.47 4.01 -11.56
N ALA A 18 13.90 3.90 -10.35
CA ALA A 18 12.66 4.59 -9.99
C ALA A 18 12.78 6.10 -10.13
N LYS A 19 13.84 6.68 -9.55
CA LYS A 19 14.13 8.10 -9.66
C LYS A 19 14.37 8.52 -11.11
N SER A 20 15.19 7.79 -11.85
CA SER A 20 15.46 8.12 -13.25
C SER A 20 14.21 8.05 -14.13
N ALA A 21 13.32 7.07 -13.89
CA ALA A 21 12.05 6.98 -14.60
C ALA A 21 11.12 8.15 -14.25
N ALA A 22 10.98 8.48 -12.96
CA ALA A 22 10.18 9.61 -12.50
C ALA A 22 10.67 10.93 -13.13
N ASP A 23 11.97 11.22 -13.07
CA ASP A 23 12.57 12.42 -13.64
C ASP A 23 12.32 12.54 -15.16
N LYS A 24 12.50 11.45 -15.90
CA LYS A 24 12.33 11.45 -17.36
C LYS A 24 10.86 11.56 -17.79
N LEU A 25 9.94 11.02 -17.01
CA LEU A 25 8.50 11.10 -17.26
C LEU A 25 7.89 12.43 -16.75
N GLY A 26 8.60 13.15 -15.89
CA GLY A 26 8.06 14.31 -15.15
C GLY A 26 7.03 13.90 -14.10
N TYR A 27 7.18 12.71 -13.51
CA TYR A 27 6.26 12.14 -12.53
C TYR A 27 6.74 12.40 -11.10
N GLU A 28 5.82 12.50 -10.14
CA GLU A 28 6.19 12.63 -8.72
C GLU A 28 6.72 11.29 -8.19
N LEU A 29 7.97 11.25 -7.70
CA LEU A 29 8.50 10.08 -7.01
C LEU A 29 7.96 10.05 -5.58
N ILE A 30 7.21 9.00 -5.24
CA ILE A 30 6.64 8.80 -3.92
C ILE A 30 7.59 7.96 -3.06
N GLU A 31 8.15 8.61 -2.04
CA GLU A 31 9.11 8.03 -1.11
C GLU A 31 8.45 7.62 0.23
N LYS A 32 9.20 6.90 1.06
CA LYS A 32 8.74 6.38 2.36
C LYS A 32 8.14 7.48 3.26
N PHE A 33 8.70 8.69 3.25
CA PHE A 33 8.28 9.76 4.16
C PHE A 33 6.84 10.24 3.89
N GLN A 34 6.39 10.30 2.64
CA GLN A 34 5.05 10.76 2.28
C GLN A 34 3.96 9.80 2.79
N ILE A 35 4.26 8.49 2.76
CA ILE A 35 3.39 7.48 3.34
C ILE A 35 3.38 7.62 4.87
N SER A 36 4.54 7.85 5.49
CA SER A 36 4.63 8.09 6.94
C SER A 36 3.84 9.33 7.38
N GLU A 37 3.81 10.41 6.59
CA GLU A 37 3.01 11.60 6.90
C GLU A 37 1.51 11.31 6.90
N ILE A 38 1.03 10.47 5.99
CA ILE A 38 -0.38 10.04 5.96
C ILE A 38 -0.67 9.20 7.21
N LEU A 39 0.20 8.25 7.55
CA LEU A 39 0.06 7.42 8.74
C LEU A 39 0.08 8.26 10.04
N ALA A 40 0.93 9.29 10.12
CA ALA A 40 1.02 10.18 11.27
C ALA A 40 -0.27 10.96 11.52
N LYS A 41 -0.98 11.39 10.47
CA LYS A 41 -2.31 12.02 10.59
C LYS A 41 -3.36 11.10 11.22
N HIS A 42 -3.10 9.79 11.24
CA HIS A 42 -3.95 8.76 11.81
C HIS A 42 -3.37 8.15 13.09
N GLY A 43 -2.45 8.86 13.77
CA GLY A 43 -1.96 8.47 15.10
C GLY A 43 -0.79 7.49 15.12
N PHE A 44 -0.21 7.13 13.97
CA PHE A 44 0.99 6.30 13.90
C PHE A 44 2.25 7.17 13.92
N SER A 45 3.08 7.03 14.95
CA SER A 45 4.38 7.69 14.97
C SER A 45 5.36 7.04 13.97
N ALA A 46 6.47 7.71 13.65
CA ALA A 46 7.51 7.12 12.79
C ALA A 46 8.03 5.77 13.32
N SER A 47 8.15 5.63 14.65
CA SER A 47 8.57 4.37 15.28
C SER A 47 7.49 3.28 15.19
N ASP A 48 6.21 3.65 15.16
CA ASP A 48 5.14 2.68 14.87
C ASP A 48 5.25 2.17 13.44
N VAL A 49 5.49 3.05 12.46
CA VAL A 49 5.69 2.66 11.06
C VAL A 49 6.85 1.68 10.93
N ASP A 50 8.00 1.98 11.53
CA ASP A 50 9.16 1.08 11.49
C ASP A 50 8.88 -0.26 12.20
N LYS A 51 8.21 -0.23 13.36
CA LYS A 51 7.81 -1.44 14.11
C LYS A 51 6.91 -2.37 13.29
N TYR A 52 5.98 -1.82 12.53
CA TYR A 52 5.06 -2.60 11.70
C TYR A 52 5.68 -3.01 10.35
N ASP A 53 6.63 -2.23 9.83
CA ASP A 53 7.40 -2.55 8.63
C ASP A 53 8.43 -3.67 8.85
N GLU A 54 9.14 -3.67 9.98
CA GLU A 54 10.35 -4.48 10.18
C GLU A 54 10.13 -5.85 10.84
N LYS A 55 8.89 -6.21 11.21
CA LYS A 55 8.65 -7.41 12.02
C LYS A 55 7.72 -8.41 11.36
N LYS A 56 8.31 -9.51 10.86
CA LYS A 56 7.60 -10.76 10.60
C LYS A 56 6.90 -11.18 11.91
N PRO A 57 5.55 -11.24 11.97
CA PRO A 57 4.88 -11.81 13.13
C PRO A 57 5.29 -13.27 13.29
N SER A 58 5.42 -13.74 14.54
CA SER A 58 5.39 -15.17 14.82
C SER A 58 4.08 -15.74 14.27
N LEU A 59 4.15 -16.90 13.62
CA LEU A 59 3.06 -17.55 12.87
C LEU A 59 1.77 -17.82 13.67
N LEU A 60 1.72 -17.49 14.97
CA LEU A 60 0.67 -17.84 15.93
C LEU A 60 -0.05 -16.63 16.54
N GLN A 61 0.10 -15.42 16.03
CA GLN A 61 -0.66 -14.28 16.53
C GLN A 61 -1.66 -13.78 15.50
N THR A 62 -2.94 -13.91 15.86
CA THR A 62 -4.06 -13.08 15.37
C THR A 62 -3.54 -11.67 15.08
N LEU A 63 -3.80 -11.15 13.87
CA LEU A 63 -3.50 -9.76 13.55
C LEU A 63 -4.23 -8.89 14.60
N SER A 64 -3.46 -8.28 15.51
CA SER A 64 -4.02 -7.36 16.48
C SER A 64 -4.81 -6.26 15.76
N THR A 65 -5.82 -5.69 16.41
CA THR A 65 -6.62 -4.59 15.85
C THR A 65 -5.72 -3.50 15.26
N GLN A 66 -4.65 -3.14 15.97
CA GLN A 66 -3.63 -2.18 15.50
C GLN A 66 -2.94 -2.59 14.19
N LYS A 67 -2.62 -3.87 13.99
CA LYS A 67 -2.05 -4.34 12.72
C LYS A 67 -3.06 -4.25 11.57
N LYS A 68 -4.35 -4.52 11.84
CA LYS A 68 -5.41 -4.37 10.84
C LYS A 68 -5.64 -2.91 10.47
N ILE A 69 -5.68 -2.02 11.47
CA ILE A 69 -5.74 -0.57 11.26
C ILE A 69 -4.56 -0.12 10.39
N PHE A 70 -3.32 -0.49 10.76
CA PHE A 70 -2.13 -0.18 9.96
C PHE A 70 -2.26 -0.67 8.50
N ALA A 71 -2.78 -1.89 8.29
CA ALA A 71 -2.98 -2.45 6.97
C ALA A 71 -3.99 -1.64 6.11
N HIS A 72 -5.05 -1.13 6.74
CA HIS A 72 -6.01 -0.24 6.09
C HIS A 72 -5.38 1.12 5.79
N LEU A 73 -4.63 1.70 6.72
CA LEU A 73 -4.02 3.01 6.52
C LEU A 73 -2.89 3.01 5.48
N ILE A 74 -2.13 1.92 5.34
CA ILE A 74 -1.19 1.77 4.22
C ILE A 74 -1.94 1.77 2.88
N ARG A 75 -3.07 1.05 2.78
CA ARG A 75 -3.91 1.07 1.58
C ARG A 75 -4.45 2.47 1.30
N THR A 76 -4.93 3.17 2.32
CA THR A 76 -5.33 4.58 2.25
C THR A 76 -4.21 5.43 1.65
N ALA A 77 -3.00 5.36 2.20
CA ALA A 77 -1.88 6.17 1.74
C ALA A 77 -1.52 5.90 0.27
N VAL A 78 -1.47 4.62 -0.12
CA VAL A 78 -1.19 4.25 -1.52
C VAL A 78 -2.28 4.75 -2.47
N TYR A 79 -3.56 4.60 -2.12
CA TYR A 79 -4.66 5.10 -2.95
C TYR A 79 -4.69 6.63 -3.06
N GLU A 80 -4.44 7.36 -1.96
CA GLU A 80 -4.38 8.83 -1.98
C GLU A 80 -3.23 9.35 -2.83
N LEU A 81 -2.05 8.72 -2.72
CA LEU A 81 -0.88 9.09 -3.51
C LEU A 81 -1.06 8.74 -4.98
N ALA A 82 -1.66 7.58 -5.29
CA ALA A 82 -2.00 7.19 -6.65
C ALA A 82 -3.03 8.13 -7.28
N ALA A 83 -3.99 8.66 -6.51
CA ALA A 83 -5.01 9.61 -6.97
C ALA A 83 -4.46 10.99 -7.37
N LYS A 84 -3.18 11.26 -7.15
CA LYS A 84 -2.50 12.44 -7.70
C LYS A 84 -2.21 12.30 -9.21
N GLU A 85 -2.23 11.06 -9.72
CA GLU A 85 -1.82 10.68 -11.07
C GLU A 85 -0.36 11.05 -11.38
N ASN A 86 0.22 10.46 -12.44
CA ASN A 86 1.61 10.73 -12.86
C ASN A 86 2.60 10.57 -11.69
N VAL A 87 2.52 9.44 -10.97
CA VAL A 87 3.35 9.14 -9.81
C VAL A 87 4.13 7.84 -9.98
N VAL A 88 5.29 7.77 -9.33
CA VAL A 88 6.09 6.55 -9.18
C VAL A 88 6.15 6.18 -7.70
N ILE A 89 5.48 5.11 -7.29
CA ILE A 89 5.40 4.64 -5.90
C ILE A 89 6.39 3.51 -5.66
N VAL A 90 7.32 3.70 -4.74
CA VAL A 90 8.36 2.70 -4.45
C VAL A 90 8.00 1.86 -3.21
N GLY A 91 7.79 0.56 -3.40
CA GLY A 91 7.54 -0.42 -2.35
C GLY A 91 6.13 -0.43 -1.77
N ARG A 92 6.03 -0.72 -0.46
CA ARG A 92 4.80 -0.61 0.36
C ARG A 92 3.62 -1.46 -0.09
N GLY A 93 3.88 -2.51 -0.85
CA GLY A 93 2.85 -3.39 -1.40
C GLY A 93 1.99 -2.72 -2.46
N ALA A 94 2.44 -1.59 -3.03
CA ALA A 94 1.68 -0.85 -4.03
C ALA A 94 1.26 -1.72 -5.23
N GLN A 95 2.10 -2.68 -5.64
CA GLN A 95 1.75 -3.64 -6.70
C GLN A 95 0.56 -4.54 -6.34
N VAL A 96 0.38 -4.85 -5.05
CA VAL A 96 -0.74 -5.69 -4.60
C VAL A 96 -1.99 -4.84 -4.37
N ILE A 97 -1.81 -3.63 -3.85
CA ILE A 97 -2.91 -2.70 -3.55
C ILE A 97 -3.56 -2.18 -4.84
N LEU A 98 -2.75 -1.93 -5.87
CA LEU A 98 -3.19 -1.30 -7.10
C LEU A 98 -3.50 -2.29 -8.23
N LYS A 99 -3.39 -3.61 -8.00
CA LYS A 99 -3.48 -4.66 -9.03
C LYS A 99 -4.72 -4.60 -9.93
N ASP A 100 -5.85 -4.13 -9.39
CA ASP A 100 -7.16 -4.08 -10.08
C ASP A 100 -7.51 -2.65 -10.56
N ILE A 101 -6.51 -1.76 -10.60
CA ILE A 101 -6.67 -0.37 -11.03
C ILE A 101 -6.15 -0.24 -12.47
N PRO A 102 -7.02 0.09 -13.44
CA PRO A 102 -6.58 0.33 -14.80
C PRO A 102 -5.55 1.46 -14.89
N GLY A 103 -4.58 1.34 -15.79
CA GLY A 103 -3.54 2.35 -15.99
C GLY A 103 -2.41 2.34 -14.94
N THR A 104 -2.30 1.27 -14.15
CA THR A 104 -1.16 1.07 -13.24
C THR A 104 -0.14 0.10 -13.82
N LEU A 105 1.13 0.49 -13.86
CA LEU A 105 2.24 -0.37 -14.28
C LEU A 105 2.98 -0.89 -13.03
N HIS A 106 3.10 -2.21 -12.90
CA HIS A 106 3.77 -2.87 -11.79
C HIS A 106 5.13 -3.43 -12.19
N VAL A 107 6.20 -2.84 -11.66
CA VAL A 107 7.59 -3.20 -12.00
C VAL A 107 8.29 -3.83 -10.82
N ARG A 108 9.02 -4.92 -11.06
CA ARG A 108 9.97 -5.51 -10.11
C ARG A 108 11.39 -5.33 -10.59
N VAL A 109 12.26 -4.76 -9.76
CA VAL A 109 13.71 -4.67 -10.03
C VAL A 109 14.46 -5.67 -9.16
N ILE A 110 15.21 -6.55 -9.80
CA ILE A 110 16.00 -7.62 -9.15
C ILE A 110 17.45 -7.59 -9.64
N ALA A 111 18.33 -8.25 -8.90
CA ALA A 111 19.71 -8.45 -9.33
C ALA A 111 20.31 -9.73 -8.73
N PRO A 112 21.32 -10.35 -9.38
CA PRO A 112 22.04 -11.45 -8.79
C PRO A 112 22.66 -11.06 -7.45
N TYR A 113 22.61 -11.97 -6.48
CA TYR A 113 23.09 -11.73 -5.12
C TYR A 113 24.51 -11.15 -5.07
N ALA A 114 25.44 -11.71 -5.84
CA ALA A 114 26.83 -11.23 -5.89
C ALA A 114 26.94 -9.77 -6.38
N ALA A 115 26.14 -9.39 -7.39
CA ALA A 115 26.12 -8.02 -7.90
C ALA A 115 25.57 -7.04 -6.83
N ARG A 116 24.53 -7.45 -6.09
CA ARG A 116 23.97 -6.65 -4.99
C ARG A 116 24.98 -6.44 -3.87
N VAL A 117 25.70 -7.50 -3.48
CA VAL A 117 26.77 -7.41 -2.46
C VAL A 117 27.87 -6.45 -2.92
N GLY A 118 28.37 -6.61 -4.15
CA GLY A 118 29.40 -5.73 -4.72
C GLY A 118 28.99 -4.26 -4.70
N ARG A 119 27.77 -3.96 -5.15
CA ARG A 119 27.23 -2.58 -5.13
C ARG A 119 27.14 -2.01 -3.73
N LEU A 120 26.64 -2.76 -2.74
CA LEU A 120 26.58 -2.29 -1.36
C LEU A 120 27.97 -2.06 -0.76
N MET A 121 28.97 -2.84 -1.14
CA MET A 121 30.35 -2.61 -0.71
C MET A 121 30.93 -1.35 -1.37
N GLU A 122 30.76 -1.18 -2.68
CA GLU A 122 31.33 -0.08 -3.46
C GLU A 122 30.63 1.27 -3.18
N GLN A 123 29.30 1.30 -3.16
CA GLN A 123 28.53 2.54 -3.07
C GLN A 123 28.35 3.03 -1.63
N MET A 124 28.21 2.09 -0.68
CA MET A 124 27.89 2.41 0.72
C MET A 124 29.06 2.14 1.69
N GLY A 125 30.19 1.64 1.18
CA GLY A 125 31.38 1.36 1.99
C GLY A 125 31.19 0.23 3.02
N TYR A 126 30.16 -0.60 2.87
CA TYR A 126 29.91 -1.68 3.82
C TYR A 126 30.93 -2.80 3.68
N GLU A 127 31.34 -3.38 4.81
CA GLU A 127 32.08 -4.63 4.80
C GLU A 127 31.25 -5.77 4.20
N ASN A 128 31.92 -6.73 3.56
CA ASN A 128 31.28 -7.85 2.86
C ASN A 128 30.25 -8.59 3.74
N LYS A 129 30.59 -8.89 5.00
CA LYS A 129 29.67 -9.55 5.95
C LYS A 129 28.44 -8.70 6.25
N LYS A 130 28.62 -7.39 6.42
CA LYS A 130 27.52 -6.45 6.70
C LYS A 130 26.60 -6.31 5.48
N ALA A 131 27.15 -6.20 4.28
CA ALA A 131 26.39 -6.14 3.03
C ALA A 131 25.54 -7.41 2.82
N GLN A 132 26.13 -8.59 3.02
CA GLN A 132 25.41 -9.86 2.94
C GLN A 132 24.25 -9.96 3.94
N TRP A 133 24.48 -9.52 5.19
CA TRP A 133 23.48 -9.51 6.25
C TRP A 133 22.33 -8.55 5.92
N LEU A 134 22.63 -7.32 5.48
CA LEU A 134 21.64 -6.32 5.09
C LEU A 134 20.73 -6.81 3.97
N ILE A 135 21.31 -7.45 2.93
CA ILE A 135 20.53 -8.04 1.83
C ILE A 135 19.56 -9.10 2.35
N ARG A 136 20.05 -10.07 3.13
CA ARG A 136 19.22 -11.17 3.63
C ARG A 136 18.11 -10.66 4.55
N GLN A 137 18.40 -9.68 5.39
CA GLN A 137 17.40 -9.06 6.24
C GLN A 137 16.36 -8.32 5.40
N SER A 138 16.78 -7.42 4.51
CA SER A 138 15.88 -6.62 3.68
C SER A 138 14.95 -7.49 2.82
N ASP A 139 15.47 -8.56 2.21
CA ASP A 139 14.66 -9.49 1.41
C ASP A 139 13.65 -10.25 2.29
N ARG A 140 14.08 -10.71 3.47
CA ARG A 140 13.20 -11.39 4.44
C ARG A 140 12.10 -10.47 4.96
N ASP A 141 12.44 -9.23 5.26
CA ASP A 141 11.49 -8.24 5.80
C ASP A 141 10.50 -7.82 4.71
N SER A 142 10.96 -7.58 3.48
CA SER A 142 10.10 -7.27 2.34
C SER A 142 9.12 -8.41 2.03
N SER A 143 9.61 -9.66 1.96
CA SER A 143 8.75 -10.83 1.76
C SER A 143 7.77 -11.04 2.92
N GLY A 144 8.24 -10.90 4.16
CA GLY A 144 7.43 -11.02 5.36
C GLY A 144 6.33 -9.97 5.45
N TYR A 145 6.64 -8.72 5.10
CA TYR A 145 5.70 -7.61 5.04
C TYR A 145 4.59 -7.87 4.02
N ILE A 146 4.95 -8.24 2.79
CA ILE A 146 3.98 -8.50 1.71
C ILE A 146 3.04 -9.65 2.10
N ARG A 147 3.60 -10.74 2.63
CA ARG A 147 2.81 -11.87 3.12
C ARG A 147 1.88 -11.50 4.27
N THR A 148 2.37 -10.72 5.24
CA THR A 148 1.62 -10.40 6.46
C THR A 148 0.44 -9.47 6.19
N TYR A 149 0.62 -8.45 5.35
CA TYR A 149 -0.36 -7.37 5.18
C TYR A 149 -1.24 -7.50 3.94
N PHE A 150 -0.83 -8.31 2.97
CA PHE A 150 -1.52 -8.47 1.70
C PHE A 150 -1.75 -9.92 1.28
N ASP A 151 -1.33 -10.89 2.11
CA ASP A 151 -1.45 -12.33 1.83
C ASP A 151 -0.92 -12.71 0.44
N ALA A 152 0.17 -12.06 0.04
CA ALA A 152 0.78 -12.22 -1.28
C ALA A 152 2.22 -12.72 -1.16
N ASN A 153 2.71 -13.34 -2.23
CA ASN A 153 4.11 -13.74 -2.35
C ASN A 153 4.90 -12.67 -3.10
N TRP A 154 5.92 -12.09 -2.46
CA TRP A 154 6.74 -11.02 -3.03
C TRP A 154 7.52 -11.41 -4.30
N ASP A 155 7.77 -12.71 -4.50
CA ASP A 155 8.47 -13.24 -5.67
C ASP A 155 7.51 -13.83 -6.72
N ASP A 156 6.21 -13.68 -6.53
CA ASP A 156 5.21 -14.07 -7.53
C ASP A 156 5.28 -13.13 -8.74
N SER A 157 5.59 -13.69 -9.91
CA SER A 157 5.69 -12.93 -11.16
C SER A 157 4.35 -12.34 -11.59
N ASP A 158 3.22 -12.94 -11.19
CA ASP A 158 1.89 -12.52 -11.61
C ASP A 158 1.46 -11.19 -10.97
N LEU A 159 2.24 -10.69 -9.99
CA LEU A 159 2.07 -9.36 -9.40
C LEU A 159 2.74 -8.24 -10.22
N TYR A 160 3.42 -8.57 -11.33
CA TYR A 160 4.28 -7.64 -12.05
C TYR A 160 4.08 -7.73 -13.56
N ASP A 161 3.93 -6.58 -14.20
CA ASP A 161 3.93 -6.46 -15.66
C ASP A 161 5.35 -6.55 -16.24
N LEU A 162 6.35 -6.10 -15.46
CA LEU A 162 7.74 -6.08 -15.88
C LEU A 162 8.69 -6.48 -14.74
N VAL A 163 9.56 -7.46 -15.00
CA VAL A 163 10.67 -7.82 -14.11
C VAL A 163 12.00 -7.43 -14.76
N ILE A 164 12.67 -6.42 -14.20
CA ILE A 164 13.96 -5.91 -14.68
C ILE A 164 15.08 -6.53 -13.85
N ASN A 165 15.92 -7.34 -14.50
CA ASN A 165 17.12 -7.90 -13.87
C ASN A 165 18.37 -7.09 -14.21
N THR A 166 18.98 -6.45 -13.21
CA THR A 166 20.14 -5.59 -13.41
C THR A 166 21.48 -6.32 -13.37
N ARG A 167 21.53 -7.61 -13.74
CA ARG A 167 22.80 -8.35 -13.90
C ARG A 167 23.75 -7.62 -14.86
N THR A 168 23.24 -7.23 -16.02
CA THR A 168 23.98 -6.51 -17.07
C THR A 168 23.35 -5.17 -17.41
N MET A 169 22.07 -4.97 -17.05
CA MET A 169 21.37 -3.74 -17.36
C MET A 169 21.83 -2.59 -16.47
N THR A 170 22.00 -1.43 -17.10
CA THR A 170 22.29 -0.17 -16.42
C THR A 170 21.02 0.48 -15.86
N MET A 171 21.17 1.42 -14.94
CA MET A 171 20.08 2.28 -14.45
C MET A 171 19.34 2.94 -15.63
N SER A 172 20.07 3.54 -16.57
CA SER A 172 19.50 4.23 -17.73
C SER A 172 18.69 3.28 -18.61
N SER A 173 19.19 2.07 -18.87
CA SER A 173 18.47 1.06 -19.66
C SER A 173 17.20 0.59 -18.95
N GLY A 174 17.24 0.39 -17.63
CA GLY A 174 16.08 0.04 -16.83
C GLY A 174 14.99 1.11 -16.88
N ALA A 175 15.37 2.39 -16.72
CA ALA A 175 14.44 3.51 -16.84
C ALA A 175 13.81 3.57 -18.24
N ILE A 176 14.59 3.40 -19.31
CA ILE A 176 14.07 3.38 -20.68
C ILE A 176 13.02 2.28 -20.88
N MET A 177 13.21 1.08 -20.31
CA MET A 177 12.20 0.03 -20.40
C MET A 177 10.88 0.41 -19.71
N ILE A 178 10.94 1.06 -18.54
CA ILE A 178 9.74 1.56 -17.85
C ILE A 178 9.04 2.61 -18.72
N LEU A 179 9.80 3.56 -19.28
CA LEU A 179 9.27 4.57 -20.20
C LEU A 179 8.58 3.92 -21.40
N SER A 180 9.23 2.95 -22.05
CA SER A 180 8.66 2.25 -23.20
C SER A 180 7.39 1.48 -22.84
N ALA A 181 7.32 0.88 -21.65
CA ALA A 181 6.11 0.21 -21.17
C ALA A 181 4.95 1.21 -20.98
N VAL A 182 5.21 2.35 -20.33
CA VAL A 182 4.20 3.42 -20.13
C VAL A 182 3.63 3.94 -21.46
N GLU A 183 4.42 3.91 -22.53
CA GLU A 183 4.03 4.37 -23.86
C GLU A 183 3.14 3.38 -24.65
N THR A 184 2.84 2.20 -24.11
CA THR A 184 1.91 1.23 -24.72
C THR A 184 0.44 1.61 -24.48
N ASP A 185 -0.48 1.13 -25.32
CA ASP A 185 -1.89 1.54 -25.30
C ASP A 185 -2.61 1.20 -23.98
N GLU A 186 -2.19 0.15 -23.31
CA GLU A 186 -2.68 -0.32 -22.02
C GLU A 186 -2.46 0.71 -20.91
N PHE A 187 -1.39 1.51 -20.98
CA PHE A 187 -1.03 2.52 -19.97
C PHE A 187 -1.14 3.97 -20.46
N LYS A 188 -1.19 4.19 -21.79
CA LYS A 188 -1.45 5.50 -22.38
C LYS A 188 -2.89 5.97 -22.23
N LYS A 189 -3.85 5.04 -22.27
CA LYS A 189 -5.27 5.37 -22.15
C LYS A 189 -5.50 6.17 -20.87
N SER A 190 -6.21 7.29 -21.00
CA SER A 190 -6.62 8.06 -19.83
C SER A 190 -7.74 7.29 -19.14
N PHE A 191 -7.39 6.59 -18.06
CA PHE A 191 -8.38 6.05 -17.14
C PHE A 191 -8.65 7.14 -16.11
N HIS A 192 -9.89 7.65 -16.04
CA HIS A 192 -10.30 8.58 -14.99
C HIS A 192 -10.54 7.82 -13.69
N VAL A 193 -9.49 7.19 -13.15
CA VAL A 193 -9.53 6.35 -11.94
C VAL A 193 -9.39 7.15 -10.65
N THR A 194 -9.09 8.46 -10.74
CA THR A 194 -8.91 9.33 -9.57
C THR A 194 -10.09 9.27 -8.60
N GLU A 195 -11.33 9.29 -9.09
CA GLU A 195 -12.51 9.16 -8.23
C GLU A 195 -12.58 7.79 -7.55
N LYS A 196 -12.39 6.71 -8.32
CA LYS A 196 -12.33 5.33 -7.78
C LYS A 196 -11.24 5.18 -6.71
N LEU A 197 -10.06 5.76 -6.93
CA LEU A 197 -8.96 5.73 -5.96
C LEU A 197 -9.31 6.50 -4.69
N ARG A 198 -9.96 7.66 -4.79
CA ARG A 198 -10.44 8.41 -3.62
C ARG A 198 -11.49 7.63 -2.83
N ASP A 199 -12.43 6.99 -3.51
CA ASP A 199 -13.46 6.16 -2.87
C ASP A 199 -12.85 4.91 -2.20
N LEU A 200 -11.86 4.29 -2.84
CA LEU A 200 -11.10 3.19 -2.24
C LEU A 200 -10.33 3.66 -0.99
N ALA A 201 -9.68 4.83 -1.04
CA ALA A 201 -9.01 5.41 0.12
C ALA A 201 -9.99 5.66 1.28
N LEU A 202 -11.15 6.28 1.00
CA LEU A 202 -12.20 6.50 2.01
C LEU A 202 -12.73 5.17 2.56
N THR A 203 -12.96 4.17 1.71
CA THR A 203 -13.37 2.82 2.15
C THR A 203 -12.39 2.25 3.17
N GLN A 204 -11.07 2.38 2.95
CA GLN A 204 -10.08 1.88 3.91
C GLN A 204 -10.06 2.70 5.21
N LYS A 205 -10.24 4.03 5.16
CA LYS A 205 -10.40 4.85 6.36
C LYS A 205 -11.62 4.43 7.19
N VAL A 206 -12.76 4.20 6.53
CA VAL A 206 -13.98 3.71 7.21
C VAL A 206 -13.72 2.35 7.86
N LYS A 207 -13.10 1.41 7.15
CA LYS A 207 -12.72 0.11 7.71
C LYS A 207 -11.78 0.23 8.92
N ALA A 208 -10.83 1.17 8.88
CA ALA A 208 -9.94 1.42 10.01
C ALA A 208 -10.71 1.92 11.24
N VAL A 209 -11.61 2.91 11.07
CA VAL A 209 -12.44 3.46 12.15
C VAL A 209 -13.40 2.41 12.72
N LEU A 210 -14.03 1.61 11.86
CA LEU A 210 -14.95 0.54 12.28
C LEU A 210 -14.29 -0.52 13.17
N LEU A 211 -12.97 -0.71 13.10
CA LEU A 211 -12.25 -1.62 14.00
C LEU A 211 -12.14 -1.10 15.44
N GLU A 212 -12.39 0.19 15.65
CA GLU A 212 -12.34 0.85 16.96
C GLU A 212 -13.74 1.08 17.55
N VAL A 213 -14.79 1.02 16.71
CA VAL A 213 -16.18 1.12 17.15
C VAL A 213 -16.65 -0.23 17.70
N SER A 214 -17.13 -0.24 18.94
CA SER A 214 -17.66 -1.44 19.59
C SER A 214 -19.15 -1.62 19.34
N GLY A 215 -19.62 -2.87 19.31
CA GLY A 215 -21.05 -3.16 19.26
C GLY A 215 -21.72 -2.98 17.89
N VAL A 216 -20.93 -2.92 16.81
CA VAL A 216 -21.43 -2.92 15.43
C VAL A 216 -20.81 -4.05 14.63
N GLU A 217 -21.61 -4.64 13.75
CA GLU A 217 -21.16 -5.61 12.77
C GLU A 217 -21.60 -5.13 11.39
N VAL A 218 -20.63 -4.77 10.54
CA VAL A 218 -20.88 -4.29 9.18
C VAL A 218 -20.71 -5.45 8.21
N VAL A 219 -21.79 -5.80 7.52
CA VAL A 219 -21.84 -6.89 6.54
C VAL A 219 -21.57 -6.35 5.13
N ASN A 220 -22.07 -5.17 4.80
CA ASN A 220 -21.73 -4.47 3.56
C ASN A 220 -21.30 -3.03 3.84
N LEU A 221 -20.25 -2.62 3.13
CA LEU A 221 -19.72 -1.26 3.13
C LEU A 221 -19.44 -0.87 1.69
N GLU A 222 -20.14 0.16 1.24
CA GLU A 222 -19.90 0.78 -0.06
C GLU A 222 -19.61 2.26 0.16
N VAL A 223 -18.60 2.77 -0.54
CA VAL A 223 -18.28 4.21 -0.55
C VAL A 223 -18.26 4.67 -1.99
N GLN A 224 -19.04 5.72 -2.27
CA GLN A 224 -19.10 6.31 -3.60
C GLN A 224 -19.20 7.83 -3.48
N LYS A 225 -18.26 8.55 -4.08
CA LYS A 225 -18.22 10.02 -4.11
C LYS A 225 -18.38 10.66 -2.73
N GLY A 226 -17.80 10.05 -1.70
CA GLY A 226 -17.89 10.52 -0.31
C GLY A 226 -19.19 10.18 0.42
N THR A 227 -20.13 9.48 -0.20
CA THR A 227 -21.29 8.88 0.47
C THR A 227 -20.95 7.47 0.93
N VAL A 228 -21.16 7.16 2.21
CA VAL A 228 -20.96 5.84 2.80
C VAL A 228 -22.31 5.14 2.95
N ASN A 229 -22.44 3.92 2.44
CA ASN A 229 -23.59 3.06 2.68
C ASN A 229 -23.18 1.89 3.57
N LEU A 230 -23.84 1.76 4.73
CA LEU A 230 -23.58 0.71 5.72
C LEU A 230 -24.79 -0.20 5.86
N LEU A 231 -24.58 -1.51 5.71
CA LEU A 231 -25.56 -2.54 6.05
C LEU A 231 -24.97 -3.48 7.09
N GLY A 232 -25.79 -3.87 8.06
CA GLY A 232 -25.35 -4.74 9.14
C GLY A 232 -26.21 -4.63 10.39
N SER A 233 -25.59 -4.83 11.55
CA SER A 233 -26.27 -4.81 12.84
C SER A 233 -25.54 -3.93 13.86
N ALA A 234 -26.30 -3.47 14.86
CA ALA A 234 -25.78 -2.79 16.05
C ALA A 234 -26.45 -3.35 17.31
N ILE A 235 -25.71 -3.46 18.41
CA ILE A 235 -26.25 -4.00 19.68
C ILE A 235 -27.19 -3.02 20.39
N SER A 236 -27.10 -1.73 20.06
CA SER A 236 -27.94 -0.68 20.64
C SER A 236 -28.07 0.51 19.70
N PRO A 237 -29.07 1.39 19.90
CA PRO A 237 -29.18 2.66 19.18
C PRO A 237 -27.94 3.55 19.37
N GLU A 238 -27.34 3.55 20.57
CA GLU A 238 -26.16 4.34 20.89
C GLU A 238 -24.93 3.87 20.10
N ALA A 239 -24.70 2.55 20.01
CA ALA A 239 -23.61 2.00 19.20
C ALA A 239 -23.77 2.34 17.70
N LYS A 240 -25.03 2.35 17.22
CA LYS A 240 -25.35 2.78 15.85
C LYS A 240 -25.01 4.26 15.63
N GLU A 241 -25.37 5.13 16.56
CA GLU A 241 -25.09 6.58 16.49
C GLU A 241 -23.58 6.88 16.61
N GLU A 242 -22.87 6.20 17.51
CA GLU A 242 -21.42 6.34 17.68
C GLU A 242 -20.67 5.95 16.39
N CYS A 243 -21.08 4.85 15.75
CA CYS A 243 -20.56 4.43 14.45
C CYS A 243 -20.71 5.52 13.38
N GLU A 244 -21.92 6.08 13.27
CA GLU A 244 -22.23 7.13 12.29
C GLU A 244 -21.38 8.39 12.52
N LYS A 245 -21.27 8.80 13.78
CA LYS A 245 -20.48 9.96 14.19
C LYS A 245 -18.99 9.75 13.91
N ALA A 246 -18.47 8.58 14.24
CA ALA A 246 -17.06 8.24 14.01
C ALA A 246 -16.72 8.30 12.51
N ILE A 247 -17.60 7.76 11.65
CA ILE A 247 -17.45 7.80 10.20
C ILE A 247 -17.59 9.22 9.65
N SER A 248 -18.59 9.98 10.11
CA SER A 248 -18.84 11.36 9.64
C SER A 248 -17.67 12.31 9.91
N ASN A 249 -16.83 12.02 10.91
CA ASN A 249 -15.63 12.81 11.22
C ASN A 249 -14.46 12.56 10.24
N ILE A 250 -14.56 11.57 9.36
CA ILE A 250 -13.51 11.28 8.37
C ILE A 250 -13.55 12.35 7.28
N ARG A 251 -12.45 13.08 7.11
CA ARG A 251 -12.30 14.08 6.04
C ARG A 251 -12.54 13.43 4.67
N GLY A 252 -13.47 14.01 3.91
CA GLY A 252 -13.86 13.56 2.57
C GLY A 252 -15.18 12.78 2.53
N ILE A 253 -15.75 12.46 3.70
CA ILE A 253 -17.09 11.91 3.81
C ILE A 253 -18.10 13.06 3.86
N ALA A 254 -19.10 13.01 3.00
CA ALA A 254 -20.15 14.01 2.89
C ALA A 254 -21.47 13.52 3.51
N GLU A 255 -21.74 12.22 3.42
CA GLU A 255 -22.98 11.62 3.88
C GLU A 255 -22.73 10.18 4.37
N VAL A 256 -23.47 9.77 5.41
CA VAL A 256 -23.46 8.41 5.95
C VAL A 256 -24.87 7.85 5.96
N ASN A 257 -25.15 6.93 5.04
CA ASN A 257 -26.39 6.16 4.97
C ASN A 257 -26.28 4.94 5.88
N ASN A 258 -26.64 5.13 7.15
CA ASN A 258 -26.50 4.13 8.20
C ASN A 258 -27.72 3.21 8.34
N GLN A 259 -27.71 2.10 7.60
CA GLN A 259 -28.77 1.09 7.61
C GLN A 259 -28.46 -0.09 8.55
N LEU A 260 -27.71 0.14 9.63
CA LEU A 260 -27.52 -0.85 10.68
C LEU A 260 -28.84 -1.11 11.42
N ASN A 261 -29.19 -2.39 11.57
CA ASN A 261 -30.36 -2.82 12.33
C ASN A 261 -30.01 -2.99 13.80
N VAL A 262 -30.75 -2.34 14.70
CA VAL A 262 -30.56 -2.54 16.15
C VAL A 262 -31.11 -3.90 16.55
N LEU A 263 -30.24 -4.75 17.09
CA LEU A 263 -30.62 -6.09 17.51
C LEU A 263 -31.63 -6.04 18.68
N PRO A 264 -32.69 -6.85 18.65
CA PRO A 264 -33.60 -6.99 19.78
C PRO A 264 -32.85 -7.57 21.00
N GLU A 265 -33.31 -7.26 22.22
CA GLU A 265 -32.63 -7.66 23.46
C GLU A 265 -32.32 -9.16 23.57
N THR A 266 -33.15 -10.00 22.94
CA THR A 266 -33.00 -11.47 22.91
C THR A 266 -31.76 -11.95 22.17
N LEU A 267 -31.19 -11.14 21.27
CA LEU A 267 -30.04 -11.48 20.44
C LEU A 267 -28.73 -10.81 20.91
N LYS A 268 -28.75 -9.99 21.97
CA LYS A 268 -27.59 -9.22 22.46
C LYS A 268 -26.59 -10.04 23.31
N ARG A 269 -26.81 -11.35 23.51
CA ARG A 269 -26.10 -12.19 24.51
C ARG A 269 -25.17 -13.27 23.93
N TYR A 270 -24.84 -13.21 22.65
CA TYR A 270 -23.85 -14.10 22.02
C TYR A 270 -22.76 -13.27 21.35
#